data_AF-A0A7V4UY51-F1
#
_entry.id   AF-A0A7V4UY51-F1
#
_cell.length_a   1.000
_cell.length_b   1.000
_cell.length_c   1.000
_cell.angle_alpha   90.00
_cell.angle_beta   90.00
_cell.angle_gamma   90.00
#
_symmetry.space_group_name_H-M   'P 1'
#
loop_
_entity.id
_entity.type
_entity.pdbx_description
1 polymer ?
#
loop_
_entity_poly.entity_id
_entity_poly.type
_entity_poly.pdbx_seq_one_letter_code
_entity_poly.pdbx_strand_id
1 'polypeptide(L)' 'FTKKEEWLGGYREAGEPVSTLEGLTAVLSPHFRLLGSPREVPFVIRETRRKFQHSVAELTVWELK' A
#
# COMPACT_ATOMS: atom_id res chain seq x y z
N PHE A 1 -13.11 -12.81 -2.81
CA PHE A 1 -12.38 -12.54 -1.55
C PHE A 1 -10.95 -13.05 -1.72
N THR A 2 -9.95 -12.32 -1.23
CA THR A 2 -8.53 -12.73 -1.31
C THR A 2 -8.22 -13.73 -0.18
N LYS A 3 -7.56 -14.84 -0.51
CA LYS A 3 -7.16 -15.84 0.50
C LYS A 3 -6.18 -15.22 1.50
N LYS A 4 -6.23 -15.65 2.77
CA LYS A 4 -5.44 -15.03 3.85
C LYS A 4 -3.93 -15.15 3.61
N GLU A 5 -3.51 -16.23 2.97
CA GLU A 5 -2.12 -16.51 2.64
C GLU A 5 -1.55 -15.52 1.60
N GLU A 6 -2.42 -14.84 0.87
CA GLU A 6 -2.07 -13.84 -0.16
C GLU A 6 -2.13 -12.41 0.39
N TRP A 7 -2.32 -12.22 1.70
CA TRP A 7 -2.40 -10.89 2.30
C TRP A 7 -1.01 -10.31 2.52
N LEU A 8 -0.77 -9.12 1.96
CA LEU A 8 0.49 -8.38 2.15
C LEU A 8 0.50 -7.52 3.42
N GLY A 9 -0.58 -7.52 4.20
CA GLY A 9 -0.69 -6.72 5.42
C GLY A 9 -2.11 -6.65 5.93
N GLY A 10 -2.33 -5.91 7.01
CA GLY A 10 -3.63 -5.84 7.69
C GLY A 10 -3.96 -7.12 8.46
N TYR A 11 -2.95 -7.91 8.82
CA TYR A 11 -3.08 -9.11 9.65
C TYR A 11 -2.13 -9.05 10.85
N ARG A 12 -2.19 -10.07 11.69
CA ARG A 12 -1.22 -10.27 12.77
C ARG A 12 -0.42 -11.54 12.54
N GLU A 13 0.89 -11.44 12.68
CA GLU A 13 1.83 -12.55 12.65
C GLU A 13 2.43 -12.71 14.04
N ALA A 14 2.30 -13.90 14.63
CA ALA A 14 2.76 -14.17 16.00
C ALA A 14 2.28 -13.17 17.09
N GLY A 15 1.15 -12.49 16.84
CA GLY A 15 0.60 -11.47 17.74
C GLY A 15 0.93 -10.03 17.34
N GLU A 16 1.95 -9.82 16.51
CA GLU A 16 2.38 -8.50 16.04
C GLU A 16 1.60 -8.07 14.79
N PRO A 17 1.13 -6.81 14.69
CA PRO A 17 0.47 -6.32 13.49
C PRO A 17 1.47 -6.18 12.34
N VAL A 18 1.10 -6.69 11.16
CA VAL A 18 1.84 -6.48 9.91
C VAL A 18 1.07 -5.46 9.08
N SER A 19 1.67 -4.30 8.85
CA SER A 19 1.12 -3.27 7.97
C SER A 19 1.29 -3.64 6.49
N THR A 20 0.46 -3.04 5.63
CA THR A 20 0.58 -3.20 4.18
C THR A 20 1.95 -2.77 3.65
N LEU A 21 2.52 -1.70 4.20
CA LEU A 21 3.84 -1.21 3.80
C LEU A 21 4.94 -2.21 4.15
N GLU A 22 4.88 -2.83 5.33
CA GLU A 22 5.85 -3.84 5.75
C GLU A 22 5.82 -5.06 4.86
N GLY A 23 4.64 -5.64 4.58
CA GLY A 23 4.59 -6.82 3.71
C GLY A 23 4.87 -6.50 2.25
N LEU A 24 4.46 -5.33 1.74
CA LEU A 24 4.92 -4.85 0.42
C LEU A 24 6.44 -4.76 0.37
N THR A 25 7.06 -4.20 1.41
CA THR A 25 8.51 -4.07 1.49
C THR A 25 9.19 -5.42 1.52
N ALA A 26 8.69 -6.37 2.32
CA ALA A 26 9.23 -7.73 2.37
C ALA A 26 9.19 -8.44 1.01
N VAL A 27 8.09 -8.29 0.26
CA VAL A 27 7.91 -8.93 -1.06
C VAL A 27 8.71 -8.25 -2.16
N LEU A 28 8.84 -6.92 -2.15
CA LEU A 28 9.49 -6.16 -3.23
C LEU A 28 11.01 -6.02 -3.05
N SER A 29 11.50 -5.96 -1.82
CA SER A 29 12.93 -5.74 -1.51
C SER A 29 13.93 -6.72 -2.18
N PRO A 30 13.58 -7.98 -2.52
CA PRO A 30 14.48 -8.84 -3.27
C PRO A 30 14.88 -8.26 -4.63
N HIS A 31 13.93 -7.67 -5.35
CA HIS A 31 14.12 -7.24 -6.75
C HIS A 31 14.12 -5.72 -6.94
N PHE A 32 13.52 -4.98 -6.00
CA PHE A 32 13.35 -3.55 -6.11
C PHE A 32 14.02 -2.81 -4.96
N ARG A 33 14.30 -1.53 -5.18
CA ARG A 33 14.78 -0.57 -4.19
C ARG A 33 13.72 0.48 -3.94
N LEU A 34 13.31 0.66 -2.68
CA LEU A 34 12.40 1.74 -2.30
C LEU A 34 13.09 3.10 -2.50
N LEU A 35 12.44 3.98 -3.24
CA LEU A 35 12.93 5.33 -3.52
C LEU A 35 12.27 6.34 -2.58
N GLY A 36 13.03 6.76 -1.57
CA GLY A 36 12.60 7.76 -0.60
C GLY A 36 11.58 7.21 0.41
N SER A 37 11.00 8.11 1.20
CA SER A 37 9.94 7.76 2.14
C SER A 37 8.58 7.67 1.43
N PRO A 38 7.64 6.85 1.95
CA PRO A 38 6.24 6.93 1.56
C PRO A 38 5.71 8.37 1.67
N ARG A 39 4.76 8.72 0.80
CA ARG A 39 4.18 10.06 0.73
C ARG A 39 2.67 9.99 0.71
N GLU A 40 2.03 10.87 1.48
CA GLU A 40 0.59 11.07 1.40
C GLU A 40 0.24 11.89 0.15
N VAL A 41 -0.61 11.33 -0.72
CA VAL A 41 -1.03 11.97 -1.97
C VAL A 41 -2.54 12.13 -1.96
N PRO A 42 -3.08 13.36 -1.89
CA PRO A 42 -4.51 13.60 -2.01
C PRO A 42 -4.99 13.34 -3.44
N PHE A 43 -6.18 12.78 -3.59
CA PHE A 43 -6.80 12.53 -4.89
C PHE A 43 -8.33 12.59 -4.80
N VAL A 44 -8.96 12.66 -5.97
CA VAL A 44 -10.43 12.75 -6.11
C VAL A 44 -10.94 11.64 -7.01
N ILE A 45 -11.93 10.89 -6.53
CA ILE A 45 -12.69 9.96 -7.36
C ILE A 45 -14.04 10.62 -7.67
N ARG A 46 -14.35 10.75 -8.96
CA ARG A 46 -15.67 11.21 -9.39
C ARG A 46 -16.66 10.05 -9.36
N GLU A 47 -17.70 10.15 -8.53
CA GLU A 47 -18.75 9.15 -8.45
C GLU A 47 -19.93 9.47 -9.39
N THR A 48 -20.33 10.75 -9.46
CA THR A 48 -21.42 11.20 -10.35
C THR A 48 -21.12 12.59 -10.91
N ARG A 49 -22.07 13.20 -11.64
CA ARG A 49 -21.93 14.59 -12.13
C ARG A 49 -21.69 15.61 -11.02
N ARG A 50 -22.27 15.39 -9.83
CA ARG A 50 -22.24 16.34 -8.70
C ARG A 50 -21.73 15.72 -7.39
N LYS A 51 -21.15 14.51 -7.42
CA LYS A 51 -20.60 13.82 -6.25
C LYS A 51 -19.15 13.39 -6.50
N PHE A 52 -18.28 13.74 -5.56
CA PHE A 52 -16.85 13.47 -5.59
C PHE A 52 -16.40 12.99 -4.21
N GLN A 53 -15.61 11.92 -4.18
CA GLN A 53 -14.91 11.47 -2.98
C GLN A 53 -13.52 12.09 -2.97
N HIS A 54 -13.18 12.80 -1.89
CA HIS A 54 -11.81 13.26 -1.63
C HIS A 54 -11.15 12.26 -0.68
N SER A 55 -9.96 11.82 -1.02
CA SER A 55 -9.22 10.83 -0.23
C SER A 55 -7.72 11.07 -0.33
N VAL A 56 -6.96 10.33 0.47
CA VAL A 56 -5.49 10.39 0.53
C VAL A 56 -4.95 8.97 0.39
N ALA A 57 -3.96 8.78 -0.45
CA ALA A 57 -3.26 7.51 -0.64
C ALA A 57 -1.83 7.59 -0.09
N GLU A 58 -1.34 6.50 0.50
CA GLU A 58 0.09 6.32 0.79
C GLU A 58 0.80 5.83 -0.48
N LEU A 59 1.62 6.68 -1.08
CA LEU A 59 2.39 6.39 -2.29
C LEU A 59 3.81 5.98 -1.94
N THR A 60 4.25 4.85 -2.51
CA THR A 60 5.65 4.43 -2.54
C THR A 60 6.14 4.33 -3.98
N VAL A 61 7.43 4.55 -4.21
CA VAL A 61 8.07 4.46 -5.54
C VAL A 61 9.21 3.46 -5.45
N TRP A 62 9.28 2.55 -6.41
CA TRP A 62 10.23 1.44 -6.42
C TRP A 62 11.00 1.42 -7.73
N GLU A 63 12.32 1.22 -7.64
CA GLU A 63 13.21 1.06 -8.78
C GLU A 63 13.62 -0.41 -8.91
N LEU A 64 13.57 -0.97 -10.12
CA LEU A 64 14.10 -2.29 -10.39
C LEU A 64 15.64 -2.25 -10.31
N LYS A 65 16.23 -3.20 -9.58
CA LYS A 65 17.69 -3.30 -9.44
C LYS A 65 18.39 -3.66 -10.75
#